data_AF-A0A8H6M6X8-F1
#
_entry.id   AF-A0A8H6M6X8-F1
#
_cell.length_a   1.000
_cell.length_b   1.000
_cell.length_c   1.000
_cell.angle_alpha   90.00
_cell.angle_beta   90.00
_cell.angle_gamma   90.00
#
_symmetry.space_group_name_H-M   'P 1'
#
loop_
_entity.id
_entity.type
_entity.pdbx_description
1 polymer ?
#
loop_
_entity_poly.entity_id
_entity_poly.type
_entity_poly.pdbx_seq_one_letter_code
_entity_poly.pdbx_strand_id
1 'polypeptide(L)'
;GYTQYLTRVQGMPKGTEDTIKKRMDDFIWAKNGERKANTIAMSTLQRDKDEGGLGLLDIGARNEAIDLMRLKTYLLPPGQRPVWCILADLLLAHSSVQKFRNVGERTLRNPFLQTWRVSLSAKDLPSNLRHMMAAAYKYDTKFVATEVMDDLKLQMPIWYHIGAKEKLESIYGNTWGQCQREVHDIMTTGDMLEHARHLSSTDCSKRKNCKCTKCKRPRTQMRQPQKMQIKCNAQTGQPHCKMGPKARSAHERRTRNRRWRRR
;
A
#
# COMPACT_ATOMS: atom_id res chain seq x y z
N GLY A 1 0.92 26.60 20.53
CA GLY A 1 1.79 26.03 19.47
C GLY A 1 2.23 24.61 19.75
N TYR A 2 2.91 24.37 20.88
CA TYR A 2 3.56 23.08 21.20
C TYR A 2 2.64 21.84 21.12
N THR A 3 1.43 21.90 21.67
CA THR A 3 0.45 20.79 21.63
C THR A 3 -0.03 20.45 20.22
N GLN A 4 -0.24 21.48 19.38
CA GLN A 4 -0.60 21.31 17.97
C GLN A 4 0.55 20.70 17.16
N TYR A 5 1.79 21.12 17.44
CA TYR A 5 2.99 20.56 16.84
C TYR A 5 3.15 19.07 17.20
N LEU A 6 3.07 18.71 18.48
CA LEU A 6 3.19 17.33 18.92
C LEU A 6 2.10 16.44 18.33
N THR A 7 0.86 16.92 18.27
CA THR A 7 -0.24 16.21 17.60
C THR A 7 0.08 15.97 16.13
N ARG A 8 0.68 16.95 15.44
CA ARG A 8 1.08 16.80 14.03
C ARG A 8 2.27 15.86 13.85
N VAL A 9 3.20 15.76 14.79
CA VAL A 9 4.42 14.94 14.64
C VAL A 9 4.20 13.50 15.14
N GLN A 10 3.59 13.34 16.31
CA GLN A 10 3.44 12.06 17.00
C GLN A 10 2.03 11.47 16.84
N GLY A 11 1.08 12.27 16.36
CA GLY A 11 -0.35 11.92 16.42
C GLY A 11 -0.95 12.27 17.79
N MET A 12 -2.27 12.20 17.88
CA MET A 12 -3.00 12.33 19.14
C MET A 12 -3.42 10.93 19.61
N PRO A 13 -3.01 10.47 20.80
CA PRO A 13 -3.52 9.22 21.38
C PRO A 13 -5.04 9.30 21.57
N LYS A 14 -5.72 8.16 21.40
CA LYS A 14 -7.19 8.10 21.47
C LYS A 14 -7.76 8.59 22.79
N GLY A 15 -7.12 8.24 23.92
CA GLY A 15 -7.54 8.74 25.24
C GLY A 15 -7.44 10.27 25.39
N THR A 16 -6.42 10.88 24.78
CA THR A 16 -6.29 12.35 24.75
C THR A 16 -7.38 12.98 23.88
N GLU A 17 -7.64 12.41 22.70
CA GLU A 17 -8.74 12.84 21.82
C GLU A 17 -10.08 12.80 22.55
N ASP A 18 -10.39 11.69 23.21
CA ASP A 18 -11.65 11.49 23.92
C ASP A 18 -11.76 12.42 25.15
N THR A 19 -10.65 12.69 25.83
CA THR A 19 -10.59 13.67 26.93
C THR A 19 -10.88 15.08 26.44
N ILE A 20 -10.31 15.49 25.29
CA ILE A 20 -10.56 16.83 24.74
C ILE A 20 -12.01 16.91 24.23
N LYS A 21 -12.51 15.89 23.54
CA LYS A 21 -13.92 15.81 23.12
C LYS A 21 -14.87 15.95 24.30
N LYS A 22 -14.58 15.25 25.41
CA LYS A 22 -15.35 15.37 26.65
C LYS A 22 -15.30 16.79 27.22
N ARG A 23 -14.11 17.41 27.29
CA ARG A 23 -13.98 18.80 27.76
C ARG A 23 -14.72 19.81 26.89
N MET A 24 -14.75 19.60 25.57
CA MET A 24 -15.53 20.43 24.66
C MET A 24 -17.03 20.28 24.89
N ASP A 25 -17.50 19.04 25.06
CA ASP A 25 -18.89 18.74 25.40
C ASP A 25 -19.28 19.36 26.75
N ASP A 26 -18.46 19.17 27.78
CA ASP A 26 -18.64 19.76 29.11
C ASP A 26 -18.67 21.29 29.02
N PHE A 27 -17.80 21.92 28.23
CA PHE A 27 -17.77 23.38 28.07
C PHE A 27 -19.04 23.93 27.43
N ILE A 28 -19.58 23.26 26.41
CA ILE A 28 -20.80 23.69 25.71
C ILE A 28 -22.04 23.51 26.59
N TRP A 29 -22.09 22.43 27.38
CA TRP A 29 -23.27 22.07 28.16
C TRP A 29 -23.17 22.43 29.65
N ALA A 30 -22.06 22.96 30.12
CA ALA A 30 -21.92 23.49 31.48
C ALA A 30 -22.60 24.86 31.58
N LYS A 31 -23.56 24.98 32.51
CA LYS A 31 -24.10 26.26 32.95
C LYS A 31 -23.80 26.42 34.43
N ASN A 32 -23.09 27.48 34.81
CA ASN A 32 -22.70 27.75 36.21
C ASN A 32 -21.92 26.60 36.89
N GLY A 33 -21.15 25.83 36.12
CA GLY A 33 -20.38 24.68 36.65
C GLY A 33 -21.16 23.37 36.73
N GLU A 34 -22.46 23.36 36.43
CA GLU A 34 -23.27 22.15 36.38
C GLU A 34 -23.52 21.70 34.94
N ARG A 35 -23.31 20.40 34.68
CA ARG A 35 -23.54 19.80 33.36
C ARG A 35 -25.04 19.62 33.14
N LYS A 36 -25.60 20.27 32.12
CA LYS A 36 -26.98 20.02 31.69
C LYS A 36 -27.07 18.85 30.71
N ALA A 37 -28.27 18.28 30.59
CA ALA A 37 -28.55 17.25 29.59
C ALA A 37 -28.32 17.82 28.18
N ASN A 38 -27.60 17.06 27.35
CA ASN A 38 -27.28 17.42 25.98
C ASN A 38 -28.60 17.51 25.18
N THR A 39 -29.00 18.71 24.77
CA THR A 39 -30.25 18.89 23.99
C THR A 39 -30.03 18.72 22.49
N ILE A 40 -28.79 18.82 22.03
CA ILE A 40 -28.40 18.75 20.62
C ILE A 40 -27.24 17.76 20.48
N ALA A 41 -27.28 16.93 19.44
CA ALA A 41 -26.19 16.00 19.14
C ALA A 41 -24.91 16.75 18.74
N MET A 42 -23.75 16.24 19.17
CA MET A 42 -22.45 16.84 18.87
C MET A 42 -22.19 16.99 17.36
N SER A 43 -22.65 16.02 16.56
CA SER A 43 -22.56 16.07 15.09
C SER A 43 -23.28 17.28 14.49
N THR A 44 -24.35 17.76 15.12
CA THR A 44 -25.08 18.95 14.66
C THR A 44 -24.32 20.22 15.02
N LEU A 45 -23.74 20.28 16.22
CA LEU A 45 -22.92 21.42 16.67
C LEU A 45 -21.67 21.60 15.80
N GLN A 46 -21.14 20.50 15.25
CA GLN A 46 -19.97 20.49 14.36
C GLN A 46 -20.27 20.97 12.93
N ARG A 47 -21.54 21.09 12.52
CA ARG A 47 -21.91 21.62 11.19
C ARG A 47 -21.63 23.10 11.10
N ASP A 48 -21.57 23.62 9.88
CA ASP A 48 -21.41 25.04 9.62
C ASP A 48 -22.59 25.86 10.16
N LYS A 49 -22.32 27.13 10.45
CA LYS A 49 -23.32 28.07 10.99
C LYS A 49 -24.51 28.26 10.06
N ASP A 50 -24.26 28.22 8.75
CA ASP A 50 -25.28 28.34 7.72
C ASP A 50 -26.23 27.13 7.69
N GLU A 51 -25.77 25.97 8.16
CA GLU A 51 -26.58 24.76 8.28
C GLU A 51 -27.24 24.62 9.67
N GLY A 52 -27.20 25.67 10.49
CA GLY A 52 -27.72 25.68 11.86
C GLY A 52 -26.80 25.02 12.89
N GLY A 53 -25.53 24.79 12.55
CA GLY A 53 -24.50 24.33 13.49
C GLY A 53 -23.78 25.48 14.20
N LEU A 54 -22.79 25.15 15.04
CA LEU A 54 -21.91 26.13 15.70
C LEU A 54 -20.54 26.27 15.01
N GLY A 55 -20.24 25.44 14.02
CA GLY A 55 -18.91 25.30 13.45
C GLY A 55 -17.90 24.72 14.45
N LEU A 56 -18.37 23.83 15.35
CA LEU A 56 -17.50 23.25 16.36
C LEU A 56 -16.46 22.32 15.74
N LEU A 57 -15.22 22.42 16.20
CA LEU A 57 -14.13 21.60 15.69
C LEU A 57 -14.36 20.10 15.92
N ASP A 58 -14.40 19.30 14.86
CA ASP A 58 -14.29 17.84 14.97
C ASP A 58 -12.80 17.42 15.04
N ILE A 59 -12.35 17.12 16.26
CA ILE A 59 -10.98 16.65 16.51
C ILE A 59 -10.70 15.31 15.80
N GLY A 60 -11.69 14.43 15.71
CA GLY A 60 -11.53 13.13 15.04
C GLY A 60 -11.26 13.32 13.56
N ALA A 61 -12.13 14.09 12.88
CA ALA A 61 -11.95 14.44 11.47
C ALA A 61 -10.63 15.18 11.23
N ARG A 62 -10.23 16.09 12.13
CA ARG A 62 -8.94 16.80 12.04
C ARG A 62 -7.74 15.86 12.13
N ASN A 63 -7.72 14.94 13.10
CA ASN A 63 -6.64 13.97 13.26
C ASN A 63 -6.53 13.07 12.02
N GLU A 64 -7.67 12.61 11.50
CA GLU A 64 -7.73 11.82 10.28
C GLU A 64 -7.22 12.60 9.05
N ALA A 65 -7.57 13.89 8.92
CA ALA A 65 -7.04 14.75 7.88
C ALA A 65 -5.51 14.91 7.97
N ILE A 66 -4.94 14.98 9.18
CA ILE A 66 -3.48 15.01 9.38
C ILE A 66 -2.84 13.73 8.82
N ASP A 67 -3.43 12.57 9.09
CA ASP A 67 -2.92 11.29 8.60
C ASP A 67 -3.05 11.16 7.08
N LEU A 68 -4.12 11.70 6.48
CA LEU A 68 -4.25 11.81 5.02
C LEU A 68 -3.18 12.74 4.40
N MET A 69 -2.83 13.84 5.05
CA MET A 69 -1.77 14.73 4.58
C MET A 69 -0.38 14.07 4.66
N ARG A 70 -0.13 13.24 5.68
CA ARG A 70 1.07 12.39 5.75
C ARG A 70 1.08 11.36 4.63
N LEU A 71 -0.05 10.69 4.39
CA LEU A 71 -0.20 9.74 3.30
C LEU A 71 0.07 10.41 1.93
N LYS A 72 -0.49 11.60 1.69
CA LYS A 72 -0.20 12.39 0.49
C LYS A 72 1.30 12.64 0.31
N THR A 73 1.99 12.98 1.40
CA THR A 73 3.45 13.21 1.39
C THR A 73 4.21 11.92 1.10
N TYR A 74 3.77 10.79 1.67
CA TYR A 74 4.36 9.47 1.43
C TYR A 74 4.24 9.02 -0.03
N LEU A 75 3.12 9.35 -0.69
CA LEU A 75 2.80 8.99 -2.06
C LEU A 75 3.45 9.91 -3.13
N LEU A 76 4.28 10.87 -2.72
CA LEU A 76 5.01 11.70 -3.67
C LEU A 76 5.93 10.86 -4.57
N PRO A 77 6.25 11.33 -5.79
CA PRO A 77 7.18 10.65 -6.68
C PRO A 77 8.59 10.50 -6.07
N PRO A 78 9.37 9.49 -6.49
CA PRO A 78 10.79 9.40 -6.16
C PRO A 78 11.51 10.73 -6.45
N GLY A 79 12.35 11.18 -5.52
CA GLY A 79 13.03 12.49 -5.58
C GLY A 79 12.31 13.63 -4.87
N GLN A 80 10.99 13.56 -4.70
CA GLN A 80 10.22 14.51 -3.88
C GLN A 80 9.83 13.93 -2.50
N ARG A 81 9.99 12.62 -2.33
CA ARG A 81 9.71 11.95 -1.05
C ARG A 81 10.71 12.41 0.01
N PRO A 82 10.25 12.85 1.19
CA PRO A 82 11.15 13.15 2.30
C PRO A 82 11.84 11.88 2.81
N VAL A 83 12.99 12.06 3.46
CA VAL A 83 13.86 10.96 3.94
C VAL A 83 13.12 9.94 4.80
N TRP A 84 12.19 10.39 5.65
CA TRP A 84 11.42 9.49 6.51
C TRP A 84 10.61 8.44 5.74
N CYS A 85 10.24 8.72 4.47
CA CYS A 85 9.52 7.77 3.64
C CYS A 85 10.35 6.53 3.31
N ILE A 86 11.67 6.66 3.19
CA ILE A 86 12.57 5.53 2.96
C ILE A 86 12.54 4.59 4.18
N LEU A 87 12.59 5.15 5.38
CA LEU A 87 12.46 4.39 6.62
C LEU A 87 11.05 3.78 6.75
N ALA A 88 10.02 4.53 6.37
CA ALA A 88 8.64 4.03 6.38
C ALA A 88 8.46 2.83 5.45
N ASP A 89 9.02 2.84 4.25
CA ASP A 89 8.98 1.69 3.32
C ASP A 89 9.50 0.42 4.01
N LEU A 90 10.64 0.50 4.69
CA LEU A 90 11.25 -0.62 5.41
C LEU A 90 10.38 -1.10 6.58
N LEU A 91 9.87 -0.18 7.40
CA LEU A 91 9.02 -0.52 8.55
C LEU A 91 7.69 -1.15 8.11
N LEU A 92 7.10 -0.66 7.02
CA LEU A 92 5.87 -1.21 6.45
C LEU A 92 6.11 -2.60 5.85
N ALA A 93 7.24 -2.81 5.15
CA ALA A 93 7.64 -4.10 4.63
C ALA A 93 7.83 -5.14 5.75
N HIS A 94 8.56 -4.75 6.80
CA HIS A 94 8.75 -5.58 8.00
C HIS A 94 7.42 -5.91 8.69
N SER A 95 6.51 -4.92 8.76
CA SER A 95 5.17 -5.06 9.35
C SER A 95 4.13 -5.68 8.40
N SER A 96 4.54 -6.29 7.29
CA SER A 96 3.63 -6.94 6.34
C SER A 96 2.91 -8.16 6.96
N VAL A 97 1.71 -8.46 6.46
CA VAL A 97 0.95 -9.65 6.88
C VAL A 97 1.74 -10.91 6.51
N GLN A 98 1.72 -11.92 7.39
CA GLN A 98 2.51 -13.16 7.27
C GLN A 98 2.48 -13.81 5.88
N LYS A 99 1.32 -13.80 5.20
CA LYS A 99 1.17 -14.38 3.85
C LYS A 99 2.06 -13.75 2.77
N PHE A 100 2.54 -12.52 2.98
CA PHE A 100 3.36 -11.79 2.03
C PHE A 100 4.87 -11.86 2.36
N ARG A 101 5.24 -12.38 3.54
CA ARG A 101 6.64 -12.41 3.99
C ARG A 101 7.49 -13.46 3.28
N ASN A 102 6.87 -14.41 2.58
CA ASN A 102 7.54 -15.48 1.82
C ASN A 102 8.43 -14.97 0.68
N VAL A 103 8.29 -13.72 0.25
CA VAL A 103 9.14 -13.13 -0.80
C VAL A 103 10.35 -12.37 -0.25
N GLY A 104 10.46 -12.23 1.07
CA GLY A 104 11.48 -11.41 1.73
C GLY A 104 11.15 -9.92 1.73
N GLU A 105 11.58 -9.22 2.77
CA GLU A 105 11.22 -7.82 3.04
C GLU A 105 11.76 -6.85 1.99
N ARG A 106 12.97 -7.08 1.47
CA ARG A 106 13.61 -6.24 0.43
C ARG A 106 12.76 -6.12 -0.85
N THR A 107 11.90 -7.12 -1.08
CA THR A 107 10.99 -7.23 -2.23
C THR A 107 9.73 -6.38 -2.07
N LEU A 108 9.31 -6.15 -0.84
CA LEU A 108 8.14 -5.37 -0.50
C LEU A 108 8.58 -3.91 -0.40
N ARG A 109 8.35 -3.12 -1.45
CA ARG A 109 8.80 -1.72 -1.51
C ARG A 109 7.70 -0.75 -1.13
N ASN A 110 6.57 -0.81 -1.83
CA ASN A 110 5.49 0.15 -1.64
C ASN A 110 4.12 -0.57 -1.69
N PRO A 111 3.35 -0.54 -0.59
CA PRO A 111 2.05 -1.22 -0.51
C PRO A 111 0.95 -0.58 -1.37
N PHE A 112 1.20 0.58 -1.98
CA PHE A 112 0.27 1.23 -2.91
C PHE A 112 0.58 0.95 -4.37
N LEU A 113 1.82 0.52 -4.68
CA LEU A 113 2.24 0.08 -6.01
C LEU A 113 2.26 -1.46 -6.13
N GLN A 114 1.96 -2.16 -5.03
CA GLN A 114 1.90 -3.61 -4.94
C GLN A 114 0.63 -4.04 -4.19
N THR A 115 0.23 -5.31 -4.30
CA THR A 115 -1.02 -5.85 -3.73
C THR A 115 -0.88 -6.39 -2.30
N TRP A 116 0.32 -6.32 -1.71
CA TRP A 116 0.54 -6.77 -0.35
C TRP A 116 -0.05 -5.77 0.68
N ARG A 117 -0.28 -6.25 1.91
CA ARG A 117 -0.87 -5.44 2.98
C ARG A 117 0.00 -5.43 4.23
N VAL A 118 -0.03 -4.30 4.91
CA VAL A 118 0.58 -4.06 6.22
C VAL A 118 -0.38 -4.52 7.31
N SER A 119 0.14 -5.20 8.33
CA SER A 119 -0.59 -5.56 9.53
C SER A 119 -0.66 -4.37 10.48
N LEU A 120 -1.86 -3.83 10.74
CA LEU A 120 -2.04 -2.71 11.66
C LEU A 120 -1.79 -3.11 13.13
N SER A 121 -1.86 -4.39 13.46
CA SER A 121 -1.60 -4.92 14.80
C SER A 121 -0.12 -5.26 15.05
N ALA A 122 0.77 -5.02 14.08
CA ALA A 122 2.20 -5.23 14.27
C ALA A 122 2.74 -4.37 15.42
N LYS A 123 3.50 -4.98 16.33
CA LYS A 123 4.11 -4.32 17.49
C LYS A 123 5.15 -3.30 17.06
N ASP A 124 5.97 -3.66 16.08
CA ASP A 124 7.09 -2.85 15.60
C ASP A 124 6.65 -1.75 14.64
N LEU A 125 5.35 -1.65 14.32
CA LEU A 125 4.79 -0.57 13.51
C LEU A 125 4.55 0.67 14.39
N PRO A 126 5.25 1.80 14.15
CA PRO A 126 5.00 3.04 14.88
C PRO A 126 3.55 3.52 14.75
N SER A 127 3.05 4.18 15.78
CA SER A 127 1.64 4.63 15.86
C SER A 127 1.25 5.56 14.71
N ASN A 128 2.12 6.47 14.31
CA ASN A 128 1.89 7.39 13.19
C ASN A 128 1.74 6.65 11.86
N LEU A 129 2.58 5.66 11.56
CA LEU A 129 2.46 4.83 10.35
C LEU A 129 1.21 3.94 10.42
N ARG A 130 0.89 3.42 11.61
CA ARG A 130 -0.35 2.65 11.83
C ARG A 130 -1.58 3.48 11.51
N HIS A 131 -1.67 4.71 12.00
CA HIS A 131 -2.80 5.60 11.72
C HIS A 131 -2.86 6.01 10.24
N MET A 132 -1.70 6.33 9.64
CA MET A 132 -1.60 6.62 8.20
C MET A 132 -2.13 5.47 7.34
N MET A 133 -1.73 4.23 7.65
CA MET A 133 -2.21 3.04 6.93
C MET A 133 -3.69 2.74 7.22
N ALA A 134 -4.16 2.98 8.44
CA ALA A 134 -5.58 2.83 8.78
C ALA A 134 -6.44 3.82 7.99
N ALA A 135 -6.03 5.08 7.88
CA ALA A 135 -6.68 6.08 7.03
C ALA A 135 -6.67 5.65 5.56
N ALA A 136 -5.51 5.21 5.05
CA ALA A 136 -5.38 4.71 3.69
C ALA A 136 -6.38 3.57 3.37
N TYR A 137 -6.56 2.62 4.29
CA TYR A 137 -7.51 1.52 4.14
C TYR A 137 -8.97 1.98 4.26
N LYS A 138 -9.27 2.89 5.20
CA LYS A 138 -10.62 3.44 5.40
C LYS A 138 -11.13 4.17 4.15
N TYR A 139 -10.26 4.93 3.49
CA TYR A 139 -10.58 5.66 2.26
C TYR A 139 -10.24 4.89 0.98
N ASP A 140 -9.89 3.61 1.07
CA ASP A 140 -9.60 2.75 -0.07
C ASP A 140 -8.54 3.35 -1.03
N THR A 141 -7.51 3.97 -0.48
CA THR A 141 -6.47 4.64 -1.27
C THR A 141 -5.66 3.62 -2.07
N LYS A 142 -5.67 3.77 -3.40
CA LYS A 142 -5.07 2.84 -4.36
C LYS A 142 -4.40 3.62 -5.48
N PHE A 143 -3.37 3.03 -6.07
CA PHE A 143 -2.88 3.50 -7.35
C PHE A 143 -3.89 3.17 -8.45
N VAL A 144 -4.47 4.22 -9.03
CA VAL A 144 -5.36 4.13 -10.20
C VAL A 144 -4.73 4.96 -11.28
N ALA A 145 -4.30 4.30 -12.35
CA ALA A 145 -3.82 4.99 -13.53
C ALA A 145 -4.78 4.77 -14.69
N THR A 146 -5.20 5.87 -15.31
CA THR A 146 -5.97 5.85 -16.56
C THR A 146 -5.06 5.45 -17.71
N GLU A 147 -3.88 6.06 -17.78
CA GLU A 147 -2.81 5.76 -18.73
C GLU A 147 -1.46 5.86 -18.02
N VAL A 148 -0.56 4.92 -18.30
CA VAL A 148 0.78 4.86 -17.71
C VAL A 148 1.78 4.85 -18.85
N MET A 149 2.75 5.75 -18.82
CA MET A 149 3.87 5.75 -19.76
C MET A 149 4.64 4.43 -19.68
N ASP A 150 5.15 3.94 -20.80
CA ASP A 150 5.84 2.64 -20.83
C ASP A 150 7.07 2.62 -19.92
N ASP A 151 7.82 3.72 -19.84
CA ASP A 151 8.96 3.86 -18.93
C ASP A 151 8.55 3.68 -17.47
N LEU A 152 7.41 4.25 -17.08
CA LEU A 152 6.88 4.09 -15.72
C LEU A 152 6.46 2.64 -15.47
N LYS A 153 5.87 1.94 -16.46
CA LYS A 153 5.55 0.50 -16.33
C LYS A 153 6.81 -0.33 -16.09
N LEU A 154 7.93 0.01 -16.72
CA LEU A 154 9.20 -0.70 -16.54
C LEU A 154 9.76 -0.49 -15.14
N GLN A 155 9.54 0.66 -14.52
CA GLN A 155 10.00 0.96 -13.16
C GLN A 155 9.10 0.36 -12.05
N MET A 156 7.90 -0.12 -12.39
CA MET A 156 6.98 -0.69 -11.40
C MET A 156 7.55 -1.96 -10.76
N PRO A 157 7.29 -2.21 -9.46
CA PRO A 157 7.72 -3.44 -8.80
C PRO A 157 7.03 -4.67 -9.39
N ILE A 158 7.79 -5.70 -9.79
CA ILE A 158 7.21 -6.90 -10.44
C ILE A 158 6.53 -7.84 -9.44
N TRP A 159 7.03 -7.91 -8.21
CA TRP A 159 6.51 -8.78 -7.17
C TRP A 159 5.26 -8.19 -6.55
N TYR A 160 4.20 -9.00 -6.38
CA TYR A 160 2.89 -8.49 -5.97
C TYR A 160 2.43 -7.29 -6.81
N HIS A 161 2.77 -7.26 -8.10
CA HIS A 161 2.39 -6.15 -8.97
C HIS A 161 0.85 -5.96 -9.01
N ILE A 162 0.38 -4.72 -9.03
CA ILE A 162 -1.07 -4.36 -9.04
C ILE A 162 -1.87 -5.02 -10.18
N GLY A 163 -1.23 -5.28 -11.32
CA GLY A 163 -1.83 -5.97 -12.46
C GLY A 163 -1.68 -7.50 -12.44
N ALA A 164 -1.04 -8.07 -11.43
CA ALA A 164 -0.79 -9.50 -11.35
C ALA A 164 -2.09 -10.29 -11.11
N LYS A 165 -2.18 -11.48 -11.73
CA LYS A 165 -3.26 -12.44 -11.46
C LYS A 165 -2.93 -13.22 -10.19
N GLU A 166 -3.95 -13.67 -9.45
CA GLU A 166 -3.79 -14.53 -8.25
C GLU A 166 -2.90 -15.76 -8.49
N LYS A 167 -2.93 -16.33 -9.71
CA LYS A 167 -2.07 -17.46 -10.10
C LYS A 167 -0.57 -17.15 -10.04
N LEU A 168 -0.16 -15.88 -10.09
CA LEU A 168 1.25 -15.48 -9.98
C LEU A 168 1.71 -15.45 -8.52
N GLU A 169 0.81 -15.26 -7.55
CA GLU A 169 1.17 -15.17 -6.13
C GLU A 169 1.77 -16.47 -5.60
N SER A 170 1.26 -17.62 -6.06
CA SER A 170 1.81 -18.94 -5.72
C SER A 170 3.22 -19.18 -6.24
N ILE A 171 3.65 -18.38 -7.23
CA ILE A 171 4.95 -18.51 -7.89
C ILE A 171 6.00 -17.68 -7.15
N TYR A 172 5.60 -16.64 -6.42
CA TYR A 172 6.57 -15.76 -5.76
C TYR A 172 7.36 -16.48 -4.66
N GLY A 173 6.73 -17.37 -3.89
CA GLY A 173 7.39 -18.06 -2.78
C GLY A 173 8.19 -19.31 -3.17
N ASN A 174 8.13 -19.77 -4.43
CA ASN A 174 8.79 -21.01 -4.82
C ASN A 174 10.26 -20.77 -5.22
N THR A 175 10.97 -21.86 -5.53
CA THR A 175 12.39 -21.81 -5.94
C THR A 175 12.63 -20.93 -7.17
N TRP A 176 11.65 -20.81 -8.08
CA TRP A 176 11.72 -19.88 -9.20
C TRP A 176 11.70 -18.44 -8.73
N GLY A 177 10.70 -18.06 -7.93
CA GLY A 177 10.57 -16.71 -7.41
C GLY A 177 11.80 -16.31 -6.59
N GLN A 178 12.27 -17.21 -5.75
CA GLN A 178 13.48 -17.01 -4.96
C GLN A 178 14.72 -16.76 -5.83
N CYS A 179 14.95 -17.60 -6.84
CA CYS A 179 16.08 -17.45 -7.78
C CYS A 179 16.04 -16.09 -8.50
N GLN A 180 14.87 -15.69 -9.00
CA GLN A 180 14.74 -14.41 -9.70
C GLN A 180 15.07 -13.21 -8.79
N ARG A 181 14.74 -13.30 -7.49
CA ARG A 181 15.03 -12.23 -6.53
C ARG A 181 16.45 -12.24 -6.02
N GLU A 182 16.92 -13.37 -5.54
CA GLU A 182 18.16 -13.44 -4.77
C GLU A 182 19.39 -13.54 -5.67
N VAL A 183 19.25 -14.20 -6.82
CA VAL A 183 20.37 -14.49 -7.73
C VAL A 183 20.38 -13.54 -8.92
N HIS A 184 19.21 -13.22 -9.46
CA HIS A 184 19.06 -12.33 -10.60
C HIS A 184 18.72 -10.88 -10.23
N ASP A 185 18.49 -10.58 -8.95
CA ASP A 185 18.15 -9.25 -8.41
C ASP A 185 17.01 -8.56 -9.19
N ILE A 186 16.04 -9.34 -9.67
CA ILE A 186 14.90 -8.82 -10.44
C ILE A 186 13.93 -8.17 -9.47
N MET A 187 13.74 -6.86 -9.59
CA MET A 187 12.89 -6.07 -8.69
C MET A 187 11.76 -5.34 -9.43
N THR A 188 12.00 -4.97 -10.68
CA THR A 188 11.09 -4.20 -11.52
C THR A 188 10.58 -5.00 -12.71
N THR A 189 9.51 -4.51 -13.34
CA THR A 189 9.00 -5.08 -14.60
C THR A 189 10.06 -5.00 -15.71
N GLY A 190 10.86 -3.94 -15.72
CA GLY A 190 11.97 -3.73 -16.64
C GLY A 190 13.08 -4.76 -16.47
N ASP A 191 13.49 -5.05 -15.23
CA ASP A 191 14.49 -6.09 -14.93
C ASP A 191 14.02 -7.45 -15.47
N MET A 192 12.74 -7.78 -15.25
CA MET A 192 12.16 -9.02 -15.75
C MET A 192 12.12 -9.07 -17.27
N LEU A 193 11.80 -7.96 -17.94
CA LEU A 193 11.77 -7.86 -19.40
C LEU A 193 13.17 -7.98 -19.99
N GLU A 194 14.17 -7.29 -19.42
CA GLU A 194 15.58 -7.41 -19.83
C GLU A 194 16.07 -8.85 -19.64
N HIS A 195 15.73 -9.46 -18.50
CA HIS A 195 16.04 -10.86 -18.24
C HIS A 195 15.43 -11.76 -19.32
N ALA A 196 14.14 -11.65 -19.62
CA ALA A 196 13.47 -12.44 -20.66
C ALA A 196 14.06 -12.22 -22.07
N ARG A 197 14.43 -10.99 -22.41
CA ARG A 197 15.11 -10.66 -23.68
C ARG A 197 16.46 -11.34 -23.77
N HIS A 198 17.25 -11.32 -22.68
CA HIS A 198 18.54 -11.99 -22.64
C HIS A 198 18.38 -13.51 -22.82
N LEU A 199 17.38 -14.13 -22.19
CA LEU A 199 17.10 -15.57 -22.36
C LEU A 199 16.67 -15.94 -23.78
N SER A 200 16.21 -14.96 -24.56
CA SER A 200 15.79 -15.11 -25.97
C SER A 200 16.88 -14.70 -26.97
N SER A 201 18.01 -14.16 -26.50
CA SER A 201 19.14 -13.77 -27.35
C SER A 201 19.88 -14.99 -27.91
N THR A 202 20.49 -14.83 -29.09
CA THR A 202 21.32 -15.86 -29.75
C THR A 202 22.51 -16.28 -28.89
N ASP A 203 23.02 -15.38 -28.05
CA ASP A 203 24.17 -15.60 -27.18
C ASP A 203 23.85 -16.47 -25.95
N CYS A 204 22.55 -16.68 -25.68
CA CYS A 204 22.08 -17.55 -24.61
C CYS A 204 21.57 -18.87 -25.16
N SER A 205 22.40 -19.91 -25.10
CA SER A 205 21.96 -21.27 -25.40
C SER A 205 20.93 -21.76 -24.38
N LYS A 206 19.82 -22.37 -24.84
CA LYS A 206 18.82 -23.05 -24.00
C LYS A 206 19.35 -24.32 -23.30
N ARG A 207 20.68 -24.54 -23.24
CA ARG A 207 21.34 -25.71 -22.63
C ARG A 207 21.73 -25.51 -21.17
N LYS A 208 21.70 -26.61 -20.39
CA LYS A 208 21.97 -26.64 -18.95
C LYS A 208 23.27 -26.02 -18.52
N ASN A 209 24.23 -25.88 -19.44
CA ASN A 209 25.58 -25.34 -19.25
C ASN A 209 25.88 -24.13 -20.15
N CYS A 210 24.86 -23.34 -20.53
CA CYS A 210 25.01 -22.06 -21.26
C CYS A 210 26.21 -21.25 -20.76
N LYS A 211 27.19 -21.00 -21.63
CA LYS A 211 28.45 -20.35 -21.24
C LYS A 211 28.33 -18.84 -21.02
N CYS A 212 27.14 -18.26 -21.24
CA CYS A 212 26.88 -16.84 -21.08
C CYS A 212 27.22 -16.35 -19.66
N THR A 213 27.80 -15.15 -19.53
CA THR A 213 28.22 -14.58 -18.24
C THR A 213 27.04 -14.44 -17.27
N LYS A 214 25.89 -13.93 -17.75
CA LYS A 214 24.64 -13.79 -16.98
C LYS A 214 24.06 -15.15 -16.53
N CYS A 215 24.38 -16.25 -17.22
CA CYS A 215 23.92 -17.61 -16.93
C CYS A 215 24.90 -18.40 -16.05
N LYS A 216 26.19 -18.04 -16.06
CA LYS A 216 27.25 -18.66 -15.26
C LYS A 216 27.14 -18.29 -13.79
N ARG A 217 26.94 -17.00 -13.48
CA ARG A 217 26.84 -16.49 -12.09
C ARG A 217 25.74 -17.16 -11.25
N PRO A 218 24.54 -17.46 -11.77
CA PRO A 218 23.51 -18.19 -11.04
C PRO A 218 23.80 -19.67 -10.79
N ARG A 219 24.57 -20.32 -11.67
CA ARG A 219 24.83 -21.77 -11.58
C ARG A 219 25.62 -22.15 -10.33
N THR A 220 26.48 -21.28 -9.87
CA THR A 220 27.29 -21.52 -8.67
C THR A 220 26.46 -21.37 -7.39
N GLN A 221 25.31 -20.70 -7.45
CA GLN A 221 24.46 -20.41 -6.29
C GLN A 221 23.21 -21.31 -6.20
N MET A 222 22.72 -21.89 -7.32
CA MET A 222 21.51 -22.75 -7.30
C MET A 222 21.53 -23.91 -8.31
N ARG A 223 20.89 -25.04 -7.95
CA ARG A 223 21.01 -26.33 -8.65
C ARG A 223 20.29 -26.48 -10.00
N GLN A 224 19.32 -25.64 -10.42
CA GLN A 224 18.57 -25.84 -11.70
C GLN A 224 17.99 -24.55 -12.37
N PRO A 225 18.82 -23.65 -12.93
CA PRO A 225 18.36 -22.39 -13.54
C PRO A 225 17.49 -22.54 -14.82
N GLN A 226 17.52 -23.69 -15.49
CA GLN A 226 16.86 -23.86 -16.80
C GLN A 226 15.37 -24.18 -16.78
N LYS A 227 14.93 -25.02 -15.84
CA LYS A 227 13.48 -25.26 -15.64
C LYS A 227 12.77 -23.95 -15.29
N MET A 228 13.53 -23.00 -14.78
CA MET A 228 13.07 -21.68 -14.40
C MET A 228 13.02 -20.70 -15.57
N GLN A 229 14.00 -20.77 -16.47
CA GLN A 229 14.06 -20.02 -17.72
C GLN A 229 12.84 -20.27 -18.64
N ILE A 230 12.41 -21.52 -18.76
CA ILE A 230 11.21 -21.89 -19.55
C ILE A 230 9.93 -21.32 -18.92
N LYS A 231 9.84 -21.33 -17.58
CA LYS A 231 8.69 -20.76 -16.84
C LYS A 231 8.64 -19.23 -16.94
N CYS A 232 9.80 -18.57 -16.98
CA CYS A 232 9.88 -17.11 -17.12
C CYS A 232 9.25 -16.64 -18.44
N ASN A 233 9.67 -17.20 -19.59
CA ASN A 233 9.10 -16.82 -20.90
C ASN A 233 7.60 -17.12 -21.02
N ALA A 234 7.10 -18.19 -20.40
CA ALA A 234 5.67 -18.50 -20.38
C ALA A 234 4.84 -17.50 -19.54
N GLN A 235 5.46 -16.84 -18.56
CA GLN A 235 4.79 -15.93 -17.62
C GLN A 235 4.95 -14.46 -18.01
N THR A 236 6.06 -14.06 -18.63
CA THR A 236 6.32 -12.69 -19.11
C THR A 236 5.51 -12.30 -20.35
N GLY A 237 4.93 -13.26 -21.07
CA GLY A 237 3.94 -13.00 -22.13
C GLY A 237 2.56 -12.51 -21.61
N GLN A 238 2.34 -12.46 -20.30
CA GLN A 238 1.05 -12.10 -19.69
C GLN A 238 0.97 -10.79 -18.84
N PRO A 239 2.04 -10.15 -18.31
CA PRO A 239 1.89 -9.04 -17.36
C PRO A 239 1.54 -7.71 -18.04
N HIS A 240 1.98 -7.50 -19.28
CA HIS A 240 1.88 -6.19 -19.95
C HIS A 240 0.46 -5.82 -20.44
N CYS A 241 -0.45 -6.78 -20.61
CA CYS A 241 -1.69 -6.52 -21.35
C CYS A 241 -2.83 -5.82 -20.56
N LYS A 242 -2.66 -5.46 -19.28
CA LYS A 242 -3.81 -5.07 -18.42
C LYS A 242 -3.60 -3.85 -17.52
N MET A 243 -2.74 -2.90 -17.93
CA MET A 243 -2.67 -1.57 -17.30
C MET A 243 -3.70 -0.57 -17.88
N GLY A 244 -4.65 -1.02 -18.71
CA GLY A 244 -5.82 -0.24 -19.11
C GLY A 244 -7.02 -0.53 -18.20
N PRO A 245 -7.94 0.43 -17.98
CA PRO A 245 -9.13 0.22 -17.17
C PRO A 245 -9.96 -0.92 -17.77
N LYS A 246 -10.00 -2.06 -17.08
CA LYS A 246 -11.05 -3.04 -17.37
C LYS A 246 -12.35 -2.47 -16.84
N ALA A 247 -13.29 -2.22 -17.75
CA ALA A 247 -14.68 -1.99 -17.42
C ALA A 247 -15.15 -2.99 -16.35
N ARG A 248 -15.80 -2.43 -15.33
CA ARG A 248 -16.31 -3.06 -14.10
C ARG A 248 -16.78 -4.50 -14.32
N SER A 249 -16.24 -5.45 -13.56
CA SER A 249 -16.71 -6.83 -13.59
C SER A 249 -18.10 -6.97 -12.96
N ALA A 250 -18.91 -7.85 -13.53
CA ALA A 250 -20.33 -8.04 -13.21
C ALA A 250 -20.64 -8.47 -11.75
N HIS A 251 -19.63 -8.67 -10.91
CA HIS A 251 -19.81 -9.08 -9.52
C HIS A 251 -20.33 -7.93 -8.64
N GLU A 252 -19.97 -6.68 -8.96
CA GLU A 252 -20.33 -5.48 -8.20
C GLU A 252 -21.79 -5.02 -8.42
N ARG A 253 -22.48 -5.60 -9.41
CA ARG A 253 -23.93 -5.37 -9.62
C ARG A 253 -24.82 -6.18 -8.68
N ARG A 254 -24.33 -7.29 -8.09
CA ARG A 254 -25.16 -8.14 -7.21
C ARG A 254 -25.21 -7.66 -5.75
N THR A 255 -24.27 -6.86 -5.29
CA THR A 255 -24.24 -6.37 -3.90
C THR A 255 -24.98 -5.03 -3.71
N ARG A 256 -25.26 -4.28 -4.78
CA ARG A 256 -26.13 -3.07 -4.70
C ARG A 256 -27.64 -3.37 -4.77
N ASN A 257 -28.06 -4.51 -5.35
CA ASN A 257 -29.49 -4.81 -5.55
C ASN A 257 -30.20 -5.53 -4.39
N ARG A 258 -29.51 -5.85 -3.28
CA ARG A 258 -30.14 -6.50 -2.11
C ARG A 258 -30.41 -5.56 -0.92
N ARG A 259 -30.08 -4.26 -1.03
CA ARG A 259 -30.27 -3.30 0.08
C ARG A 259 -31.47 -2.34 -0.08
N TRP A 260 -32.31 -2.54 -1.09
CA TRP A 260 -33.52 -1.72 -1.36
C TRP A 260 -34.82 -2.53 -1.51
N ARG A 261 -34.92 -3.68 -0.85
CA ARG A 261 -36.20 -4.39 -0.63
C ARG A 261 -36.27 -4.84 0.82
N ARG A 262 -36.52 -3.89 1.71
CA ARG A 262 -37.01 -4.05 3.10
C ARG A 262 -37.11 -2.66 3.72
N ARG A 263 -38.10 -1.89 3.25
CA ARG A 263 -38.96 -0.99 4.00
C ARG A 263 -40.31 -1.03 3.29
#